data_AF-A0A427M7R4-F1
#
_entry.id   AF-A0A427M7R4-F1
#
_cell.length_a   1.000
_cell.length_b   1.000
_cell.length_c   1.000
_cell.angle_alpha   90.00
_cell.angle_beta   90.00
_cell.angle_gamma   90.00
#
_symmetry.space_group_name_H-M   'P 1'
#
loop_
_entity.id
_entity.type
_entity.pdbx_description
1 polymer ?
#
loop_
_entity_poly.entity_id
_entity_poly.type
_entity_poly.pdbx_seq_one_letter_code
_entity_poly.pdbx_strand_id
1 'polypeptide(L)'
;MHTKRPRGRPAGSGIDDSRFLNEVADLLLANTRLKPTTAMRRVITTRKGAWIAHSEEAMLRRLQDKWKAHKAVFTAEAQRRQQPSVTISDVIEAGIALHAAYRRIMTPENIEKAIRTINAVNERIREFAEPLTRLQQHPMFRPENLQKFAYAAERIRDMDRVSLQISQARLR
;
A
#
# COMPACT_ATOMS: atom_id res chain seq x y z
N MET A 1 32.71 -24.89 -40.07
CA MET A 1 31.42 -24.93 -39.34
C MET A 1 30.59 -23.72 -39.75
N HIS A 2 29.54 -23.91 -40.56
CA HIS A 2 28.66 -22.80 -40.98
C HIS A 2 27.58 -22.55 -39.93
N THR A 3 27.71 -21.46 -39.18
CA THR A 3 26.64 -20.96 -38.31
C THR A 3 25.50 -20.42 -39.18
N LYS A 4 24.35 -21.11 -39.15
CA LYS A 4 23.11 -20.67 -39.80
C LYS A 4 22.76 -19.26 -39.31
N ARG A 5 22.72 -18.29 -40.22
CA ARG A 5 22.18 -16.95 -39.95
C ARG A 5 20.73 -17.10 -39.47
N PRO A 6 20.32 -16.49 -38.33
CA PRO A 6 18.93 -16.51 -37.94
C PRO A 6 18.11 -15.78 -39.02
N ARG A 7 17.32 -16.52 -39.79
CA ARG A 7 16.32 -15.93 -40.69
C ARG A 7 15.15 -15.48 -39.83
N GLY A 8 15.09 -14.19 -39.52
CA GLY A 8 13.97 -13.58 -38.82
C GLY A 8 14.21 -12.08 -38.63
N ARG A 9 13.18 -11.26 -38.88
CA ARG A 9 13.17 -9.85 -38.51
C ARG A 9 13.28 -9.78 -36.97
N PRO A 10 14.12 -8.90 -36.38
CA PRO A 10 14.28 -8.82 -34.93
C PRO A 10 12.91 -8.69 -34.25
N ALA A 11 12.72 -9.42 -33.14
CA ALA A 11 11.49 -9.36 -32.36
C ALA A 11 11.22 -7.90 -31.97
N GLY A 12 10.13 -7.32 -32.49
CA GLY A 12 9.77 -5.90 -32.30
C GLY A 12 9.93 -5.00 -33.52
N SER A 13 10.16 -5.53 -34.73
CA SER A 13 10.45 -4.70 -35.90
C SER A 13 9.31 -3.75 -36.34
N GLY A 14 9.48 -2.47 -35.99
CA GLY A 14 9.35 -1.33 -36.92
C GLY A 14 8.05 -0.53 -36.92
N ILE A 15 6.93 -1.07 -36.42
CA ILE A 15 5.67 -0.32 -36.35
C ILE A 15 5.36 -0.05 -34.89
N ASP A 16 5.21 1.22 -34.51
CA ASP A 16 4.77 1.61 -33.19
C ASP A 16 3.24 1.49 -33.08
N ASP A 17 2.78 0.56 -32.25
CA ASP A 17 1.35 0.38 -31.97
C ASP A 17 0.98 0.85 -30.56
N SER A 18 1.89 1.54 -29.86
CA SER A 18 1.73 1.93 -28.46
C SER A 18 0.50 2.79 -28.25
N ARG A 19 0.15 3.64 -29.21
CA ARG A 19 -1.11 4.42 -29.19
C ARG A 19 -2.35 3.53 -29.05
N PHE A 20 -2.47 2.49 -29.87
CA PHE A 20 -3.63 1.59 -29.85
C PHE A 20 -3.65 0.74 -28.57
N LEU A 21 -2.47 0.32 -28.10
CA LEU A 21 -2.35 -0.48 -26.87
C LEU A 21 -2.68 0.35 -25.62
N ASN A 22 -2.34 1.64 -25.63
CA ASN A 22 -2.75 2.58 -24.59
C ASN A 22 -4.27 2.77 -24.55
N GLU A 23 -4.92 2.97 -25.71
CA GLU A 23 -6.38 3.05 -25.79
C GLU A 23 -7.06 1.75 -25.32
N VAL A 24 -6.47 0.59 -25.64
CA VAL A 24 -6.95 -0.70 -25.12
C VAL A 24 -6.84 -0.77 -23.59
N ALA A 25 -5.73 -0.33 -23.02
CA ALA A 25 -5.54 -0.31 -21.57
C ALA A 25 -6.54 0.62 -20.87
N ASP A 26 -6.77 1.81 -21.43
CA ASP A 26 -7.75 2.77 -20.91
C ASP A 26 -9.17 2.18 -20.93
N LEU A 27 -9.56 1.48 -22.01
CA LEU A 27 -10.85 0.79 -22.11
C LEU A 27 -11.01 -0.33 -21.09
N LEU A 28 -9.94 -1.07 -20.79
CA LEU A 28 -9.96 -2.16 -19.82
C LEU A 28 -10.04 -1.65 -18.38
N LEU A 29 -9.41 -0.51 -18.08
CA LEU A 29 -9.55 0.13 -16.77
C LEU A 29 -10.95 0.71 -16.58
N ALA A 30 -11.50 1.37 -17.61
CA ALA A 30 -12.86 1.91 -17.56
C ALA A 30 -13.93 0.80 -17.47
N ASN A 31 -13.65 -0.40 -17.97
CA ASN A 31 -14.59 -1.52 -17.97
C ASN A 31 -13.89 -2.86 -17.67
N THR A 32 -13.81 -3.19 -16.39
CA THR A 32 -13.06 -4.36 -15.89
C THR A 32 -13.63 -5.72 -16.32
N ARG A 33 -14.88 -5.77 -16.77
CA ARG A 33 -15.52 -6.99 -17.31
C ARG A 33 -15.19 -7.23 -18.79
N LEU A 34 -14.62 -6.24 -19.47
CA LEU A 34 -14.31 -6.32 -20.89
C LEU A 34 -13.08 -7.21 -21.11
N LYS A 35 -13.19 -8.16 -22.04
CA LYS A 35 -12.03 -8.99 -22.43
C LYS A 35 -11.03 -8.16 -23.25
N PRO A 36 -9.70 -8.34 -23.07
CA PRO A 36 -8.69 -7.63 -23.85
C PRO A 36 -8.87 -7.76 -25.36
N THR A 37 -9.22 -8.94 -25.86
CA THR A 37 -9.47 -9.16 -27.29
C THR A 37 -10.67 -8.37 -27.81
N THR A 38 -11.71 -8.20 -26.99
CA THR A 38 -12.87 -7.38 -27.33
C THR A 38 -12.51 -5.90 -27.36
N ALA A 39 -11.72 -5.43 -26.39
CA ALA A 39 -11.18 -4.07 -26.37
C ALA A 39 -10.32 -3.79 -27.61
N MET A 40 -9.41 -4.70 -27.98
CA MET A 40 -8.58 -4.59 -29.19
C MET A 40 -9.42 -4.52 -30.46
N ARG A 41 -10.41 -5.40 -30.63
CA ARG A 41 -11.32 -5.35 -31.80
C ARG A 41 -12.03 -4.00 -31.88
N ARG A 42 -12.52 -3.49 -30.74
CA ARG A 42 -13.18 -2.18 -30.69
C ARG A 42 -12.24 -1.05 -31.13
N VAL A 43 -11.00 -1.03 -30.66
CA VAL A 43 -9.99 -0.03 -31.08
C VAL A 43 -9.68 -0.14 -32.57
N ILE A 44 -9.49 -1.35 -33.09
CA ILE A 44 -9.19 -1.59 -34.52
C ILE A 44 -10.33 -1.07 -35.42
N THR A 45 -11.57 -1.41 -35.09
CA THR A 45 -12.75 -0.98 -35.86
C THR A 45 -12.96 0.53 -35.75
N THR A 46 -12.79 1.11 -34.56
CA THR A 46 -12.96 2.56 -34.34
C THR A 46 -11.89 3.37 -35.07
N ARG A 47 -10.67 2.84 -35.17
CA ARG A 47 -9.52 3.50 -35.80
C ARG A 47 -9.23 2.98 -37.21
N LYS A 48 -10.26 2.48 -37.91
CA LYS A 48 -10.11 1.96 -39.28
C LYS A 48 -9.47 3.02 -40.19
N GLY A 49 -8.44 2.63 -40.94
CA GLY A 49 -7.66 3.53 -41.79
C GLY A 49 -6.49 4.25 -41.09
N ALA A 50 -6.40 4.20 -39.76
CA ALA A 50 -5.27 4.77 -39.00
C ALA A 50 -4.12 3.76 -38.77
N TRP A 51 -4.26 2.52 -39.23
CA TRP A 51 -3.28 1.44 -39.07
C TRP A 51 -2.86 0.87 -40.43
N ILE A 52 -1.63 0.34 -40.49
CA ILE A 52 -0.92 -0.03 -41.74
C ILE A 52 -1.01 -1.55 -42.04
N ALA A 53 -1.69 -2.34 -41.18
CA ALA A 53 -1.85 -3.78 -41.42
C ALA A 53 -2.67 -4.07 -42.70
N HIS A 54 -2.49 -5.26 -43.28
CA HIS A 54 -3.23 -5.69 -44.47
C HIS A 54 -4.70 -6.04 -44.19
N SER A 55 -5.04 -6.37 -42.94
CA SER A 55 -6.40 -6.69 -42.52
C SER A 55 -6.60 -6.41 -41.04
N GLU A 56 -7.86 -6.31 -40.61
CA GLU A 56 -8.22 -6.16 -39.19
C GLU A 56 -7.72 -7.35 -38.35
N GLU A 57 -7.69 -8.54 -38.93
CA GLU A 57 -7.21 -9.75 -38.26
C GLU A 57 -5.69 -9.76 -38.10
N ALA A 58 -4.96 -9.27 -39.11
CA ALA A 58 -3.52 -9.08 -39.01
C ALA A 58 -3.17 -8.02 -37.95
N MET A 59 -3.95 -6.92 -37.88
CA MET A 59 -3.82 -5.91 -36.83
C MET A 59 -4.11 -6.51 -35.45
N LEU A 60 -5.16 -7.32 -35.33
CA LEU A 60 -5.54 -7.97 -34.07
C LEU A 60 -4.44 -8.90 -33.56
N ARG A 61 -3.87 -9.76 -34.42
CA ARG A 61 -2.75 -10.64 -34.03
C ARG A 61 -1.56 -9.82 -33.56
N ARG A 62 -1.21 -8.75 -34.27
CA ARG A 62 -0.10 -7.85 -33.90
C ARG A 62 -0.29 -7.20 -32.54
N LEU A 63 -1.49 -6.69 -32.26
CA LEU A 63 -1.82 -6.12 -30.94
C LEU A 63 -1.82 -7.18 -29.85
N GLN A 64 -2.31 -8.40 -30.12
CA GLN A 64 -2.28 -9.50 -29.16
C GLN A 64 -0.86 -9.89 -28.75
N ASP A 65 0.05 -10.02 -29.71
CA ASP A 65 1.45 -10.39 -29.43
C ASP A 65 2.15 -9.32 -28.60
N LYS A 66 1.98 -8.04 -28.97
CA LYS A 66 2.54 -6.91 -28.21
C LYS A 66 1.93 -6.76 -26.83
N TRP A 67 0.63 -6.98 -26.71
CA TRP A 67 -0.06 -6.94 -25.42
C TRP A 67 0.43 -8.05 -24.49
N LYS A 68 0.61 -9.27 -25.01
CA LYS A 68 1.19 -10.36 -24.20
C LYS A 68 2.58 -10.01 -23.66
N ALA A 69 3.40 -9.32 -24.47
CA ALA A 69 4.75 -8.90 -24.06
C ALA A 69 4.77 -7.73 -23.06
N HIS A 70 3.85 -6.76 -23.19
CA HIS A 70 3.95 -5.47 -22.51
C HIS A 70 2.71 -5.04 -21.72
N LYS A 71 1.72 -5.92 -21.49
CA LYS A 71 0.48 -5.61 -20.76
C LYS A 71 0.70 -4.84 -19.46
N ALA A 72 1.69 -5.26 -18.65
CA ALA A 72 1.97 -4.66 -17.36
C ALA A 72 2.32 -3.17 -17.50
N VAL A 73 3.12 -2.82 -18.50
CA VAL A 73 3.53 -1.44 -18.80
C VAL A 73 2.32 -0.60 -19.19
N PHE A 74 1.54 -1.05 -20.17
CA PHE A 74 0.37 -0.30 -20.64
C PHE A 74 -0.70 -0.13 -19.56
N THR A 75 -0.89 -1.14 -18.70
CA THR A 75 -1.85 -1.06 -17.59
C THR A 75 -1.39 -0.07 -16.53
N ALA A 76 -0.09 -0.08 -16.17
CA ALA A 76 0.46 0.85 -15.20
C ALA A 76 0.43 2.31 -15.70
N GLU A 77 0.74 2.53 -16.98
CA GLU A 77 0.61 3.85 -17.59
C GLU A 77 -0.85 4.32 -17.64
N ALA A 78 -1.79 3.44 -17.98
CA ALA A 78 -3.22 3.77 -17.97
C ALA A 78 -3.71 4.12 -16.56
N GLN A 79 -3.23 3.43 -15.52
CA GLN A 79 -3.54 3.77 -14.13
C GLN A 79 -3.00 5.13 -13.75
N ARG A 80 -1.77 5.47 -14.15
CA ARG A 80 -1.19 6.79 -13.93
C ARG A 80 -1.99 7.89 -14.62
N ARG A 81 -2.48 7.66 -15.84
CA ARG A 81 -3.35 8.60 -16.55
C ARG A 81 -4.70 8.82 -15.87
N GLN A 82 -5.20 7.82 -15.14
CA GLN A 82 -6.47 7.90 -14.40
C GLN A 82 -6.32 8.41 -12.96
N GLN A 83 -5.10 8.51 -12.42
CA GLN A 83 -4.91 9.10 -11.10
C GLN A 83 -5.26 10.59 -11.18
N PRO A 84 -6.29 11.05 -10.44
CA PRO A 84 -6.58 12.48 -10.37
C PRO A 84 -5.35 13.20 -9.82
N SER A 85 -5.03 14.36 -10.38
CA SER A 85 -3.96 15.21 -9.84
C SER A 85 -4.37 15.61 -8.43
N VAL A 86 -3.71 15.04 -7.42
CA VAL A 86 -3.92 15.45 -6.02
C VAL A 86 -3.56 16.93 -5.93
N THR A 87 -4.56 17.74 -5.64
CA THR A 87 -4.38 19.18 -5.46
C THR A 87 -3.96 19.46 -4.02
N ILE A 88 -3.38 20.65 -3.79
CA ILE A 88 -3.06 21.11 -2.43
C ILE A 88 -4.34 21.19 -1.58
N SER A 89 -5.48 21.52 -2.19
CA SER A 89 -6.79 21.54 -1.52
C SER A 89 -7.20 20.16 -0.99
N ASP A 90 -7.00 19.08 -1.76
CA ASP A 90 -7.33 17.72 -1.32
C ASP A 90 -6.51 17.31 -0.07
N VAL A 91 -5.25 17.73 -0.01
CA VAL A 91 -4.37 17.47 1.15
C VAL A 91 -4.84 18.27 2.38
N ILE A 92 -5.24 19.53 2.19
CA ILE A 92 -5.77 20.37 3.27
C ILE A 92 -7.09 19.80 3.80
N GLU A 93 -8.01 19.41 2.92
CA GLU A 93 -9.29 18.82 3.30
C GLU A 93 -9.12 17.50 4.07
N ALA A 94 -8.21 16.63 3.62
CA ALA A 94 -7.87 15.41 4.35
C ALA A 94 -7.29 15.71 5.75
N GLY A 95 -6.45 16.73 5.87
CA GLY A 95 -5.90 17.19 7.15
C GLY A 95 -6.98 17.71 8.10
N ILE A 96 -7.93 18.51 7.60
CA ILE A 96 -9.07 19.00 8.37
C ILE A 96 -9.95 17.85 8.85
N ALA A 97 -10.26 16.88 7.98
CA ALA A 97 -11.06 15.71 8.32
C ALA A 97 -10.39 14.84 9.39
N LEU A 98 -9.07 14.61 9.27
CA LEU A 98 -8.28 13.87 10.26
C LEU A 98 -8.26 14.59 11.61
N HIS A 99 -8.08 15.91 11.61
CA HIS A 99 -8.09 16.72 12.83
C HIS A 99 -9.46 16.71 13.53
N ALA A 100 -10.56 16.77 12.76
CA ALA A 100 -11.91 16.68 13.30
C ALA A 100 -12.20 15.28 13.89
N ALA A 101 -11.74 14.21 13.23
CA ALA A 101 -11.85 12.85 13.75
C ALA A 101 -11.02 12.66 15.03
N TYR A 102 -9.80 13.21 15.07
CA TYR A 102 -8.94 13.20 16.25
C TYR A 102 -9.61 13.92 17.43
N ARG A 103 -10.19 15.12 17.21
CA ARG A 103 -10.93 15.85 18.26
C ARG A 103 -12.15 15.10 18.78
N ARG A 104 -12.83 14.29 17.95
CA ARG A 104 -13.98 13.47 18.38
C ARG A 104 -13.58 12.30 19.28
N ILE A 105 -12.38 11.76 19.11
CA ILE A 105 -11.90 10.63 19.91
C ILE A 105 -11.29 11.11 21.23
N MET A 106 -10.60 12.26 21.21
CA MET A 106 -10.00 12.93 22.38
C MET A 106 -11.00 13.80 23.16
N THR A 107 -12.16 13.24 23.53
CA THR A 107 -13.04 13.90 24.52
C THR A 107 -12.46 13.73 25.94
N PRO A 108 -12.68 14.66 26.88
CA PRO A 108 -12.23 14.53 28.27
C PRO A 108 -12.63 13.19 28.92
N GLU A 109 -13.84 12.70 28.62
CA GLU A 109 -14.37 11.44 29.14
C GLU A 109 -13.60 10.20 28.63
N ASN A 110 -13.29 10.16 27.32
CA ASN A 110 -12.49 9.09 26.72
C ASN A 110 -11.03 9.12 27.18
N ILE A 111 -10.46 10.30 27.37
CA ILE A 111 -9.11 10.46 27.93
C ILE A 111 -9.08 9.94 29.38
N GLU A 112 -10.07 10.30 30.20
CA GLU A 112 -10.17 9.79 31.58
C GLU A 112 -10.40 8.28 31.63
N LYS A 113 -11.19 7.74 30.72
CA LYS A 113 -11.37 6.28 30.59
C LYS A 113 -10.04 5.61 30.21
N ALA A 114 -9.28 6.18 29.27
CA ALA A 114 -7.97 5.68 28.89
C ALA A 114 -6.97 5.74 30.05
N ILE A 115 -6.92 6.84 30.81
CA ILE A 115 -6.07 6.99 32.00
C ILE A 115 -6.45 5.95 33.07
N ARG A 116 -7.75 5.75 33.34
CA ARG A 116 -8.22 4.72 34.28
C ARG A 116 -7.83 3.31 33.83
N THR A 117 -7.96 3.01 32.53
CA THR A 117 -7.54 1.72 31.96
C THR A 117 -6.02 1.53 32.07
N ILE A 118 -5.22 2.56 31.79
CA ILE A 118 -3.76 2.52 31.92
C ILE A 118 -3.36 2.26 33.38
N ASN A 119 -3.95 2.98 34.34
CA ASN A 119 -3.66 2.79 35.76
C ASN A 119 -4.07 1.38 36.25
N ALA A 120 -5.23 0.87 35.82
CA ALA A 120 -5.67 -0.49 36.16
C ALA A 120 -4.75 -1.59 35.56
N VAL A 121 -4.18 -1.35 34.38
CA VAL A 121 -3.19 -2.24 33.77
C VAL A 121 -1.86 -2.15 34.53
N ASN A 122 -1.41 -0.95 34.91
CA ASN A 122 -0.16 -0.77 35.66
C ASN A 122 -0.22 -1.46 37.03
N GLU A 123 -1.35 -1.39 37.76
CA GLU A 123 -1.49 -2.10 39.03
C GLU A 123 -1.46 -3.63 38.87
N ARG A 124 -2.15 -4.18 37.86
CA ARG A 124 -2.08 -5.62 37.56
C ARG A 124 -0.68 -6.09 37.17
N ILE A 125 0.07 -5.25 36.48
CA ILE A 125 1.46 -5.53 36.13
C ILE A 125 2.37 -5.48 37.36
N ARG A 126 2.14 -4.54 38.29
CA ARG A 126 2.87 -4.43 39.56
C ARG A 126 2.62 -5.66 40.45
N GLU A 127 1.37 -6.11 40.56
CA GLU A 127 0.98 -7.35 41.26
C GLU A 127 1.67 -8.58 40.66
N PHE A 128 1.89 -8.61 39.35
CA PHE A 128 2.59 -9.70 38.65
C PHE A 128 4.12 -9.62 38.77
N ALA A 129 4.68 -8.42 38.96
CA ALA A 129 6.12 -8.18 39.07
C ALA A 129 6.69 -8.62 40.44
N GLU A 130 5.91 -8.55 41.52
CA GLU A 130 6.37 -8.98 42.84
C GLU A 130 6.73 -10.48 42.92
N PRO A 131 5.88 -11.41 42.45
CA PRO A 131 6.22 -12.84 42.38
C PRO A 131 7.44 -13.14 41.49
N LEU A 132 7.59 -12.40 40.38
CA LEU A 132 8.71 -12.57 39.45
C LEU A 132 10.04 -12.09 40.02
N THR A 133 10.02 -11.04 40.84
CA THR A 133 11.22 -10.54 41.53
C THR A 133 11.72 -11.56 42.56
N ARG A 134 10.80 -12.30 43.23
CA ARG A 134 11.16 -13.42 44.12
C ARG A 134 11.75 -14.62 43.35
N LEU A 135 11.23 -14.91 42.16
CA LEU A 135 11.77 -15.96 41.28
C LEU A 135 13.16 -15.60 40.72
N GLN A 136 13.43 -14.32 40.46
CA GLN A 136 14.74 -13.82 40.04
C GLN A 136 15.86 -14.02 41.07
N GLN A 137 15.53 -14.02 42.36
CA GLN A 137 16.48 -14.23 43.46
C GLN A 137 16.74 -15.73 43.74
N HIS A 138 16.03 -16.62 43.04
CA HIS A 138 16.17 -18.06 43.22
C HIS A 138 17.34 -18.60 42.35
N PRO A 139 18.27 -19.40 42.90
CA PRO A 139 19.50 -19.84 42.22
C PRO A 139 19.32 -20.76 40.98
N MET A 140 18.08 -20.99 40.53
CA MET A 140 17.74 -21.85 39.39
C MET A 140 17.41 -21.09 38.10
N PHE A 141 17.33 -19.76 38.10
CA PHE A 141 16.95 -18.99 36.90
C PHE A 141 18.15 -18.39 36.17
N ARG A 142 18.36 -18.81 34.91
CA ARG A 142 19.47 -18.37 34.04
C ARG A 142 19.25 -16.95 33.48
N PRO A 143 20.33 -16.16 33.26
CA PRO A 143 20.28 -14.74 32.93
C PRO A 143 19.69 -14.39 31.56
N GLU A 144 19.55 -15.36 30.67
CA GLU A 144 19.14 -15.18 29.27
C GLU A 144 17.66 -14.73 29.14
N ASN A 145 16.82 -15.13 30.09
CA ASN A 145 15.41 -14.70 30.13
C ASN A 145 15.23 -13.34 30.84
N LEU A 146 16.23 -12.87 31.60
CA LEU A 146 16.13 -11.67 32.44
C LEU A 146 16.16 -10.36 31.65
N GLN A 147 16.78 -10.34 30.48
CA GLN A 147 16.84 -9.14 29.63
C GLN A 147 15.45 -8.72 29.12
N LYS A 148 14.59 -9.67 28.75
CA LYS A 148 13.22 -9.38 28.31
C LYS A 148 12.36 -8.82 29.45
N PHE A 149 12.60 -9.29 30.67
CA PHE A 149 11.91 -8.78 31.87
C PHE A 149 12.44 -7.41 32.31
N ALA A 150 13.75 -7.17 32.23
CA ALA A 150 14.33 -5.85 32.50
C ALA A 150 13.79 -4.78 31.51
N TYR A 151 13.70 -5.13 30.23
CA TYR A 151 13.11 -4.26 29.20
C TYR A 151 11.62 -3.97 29.47
N ALA A 152 10.85 -4.97 29.88
CA ALA A 152 9.45 -4.77 30.26
C ALA A 152 9.31 -3.83 31.47
N ALA A 153 10.14 -4.03 32.50
CA ALA A 153 10.14 -3.20 33.72
C ALA A 153 10.58 -1.74 33.48
N GLU A 154 11.45 -1.50 32.50
CA GLU A 154 11.85 -0.15 32.08
C GLU A 154 10.71 0.55 31.32
N ARG A 155 10.05 -0.17 30.41
CA ARG A 155 8.91 0.34 29.65
C ARG A 155 7.71 0.71 30.51
N ILE A 156 7.49 -0.02 31.61
CA ILE A 156 6.45 0.30 32.60
C ILE A 156 6.78 1.61 33.34
N ARG A 157 8.05 1.85 33.68
CA ARG A 157 8.49 3.11 34.31
C ARG A 157 8.35 4.31 33.38
N ASP A 158 8.62 4.13 32.10
CA ASP A 158 8.41 5.19 31.10
C ASP A 158 6.94 5.55 30.93
N MET A 159 6.03 4.56 31.02
CA MET A 159 4.59 4.81 30.97
C MET A 159 4.07 5.59 32.19
N ASP A 160 4.58 5.31 33.40
CA ASP A 160 4.26 6.09 34.60
C ASP A 160 4.69 7.56 34.48
N ARG A 161 5.85 7.82 33.85
CA ARG A 161 6.35 9.17 33.59
C ARG A 161 5.46 9.96 32.63
N VAL A 162 4.95 9.31 31.59
CA VAL A 162 4.01 9.92 30.63
C VAL A 162 2.67 10.24 31.31
N SER A 163 2.17 9.35 32.17
CA SER A 163 0.93 9.56 32.94
C SER A 163 1.03 10.79 33.87
N LEU A 164 2.18 10.96 34.53
CA LEU A 164 2.46 12.12 35.39
C LEU A 164 2.57 13.44 34.61
N GLN A 165 3.19 13.44 33.42
CA GLN A 165 3.30 14.64 32.58
C GLN A 165 1.94 15.11 32.04
N ILE A 166 1.08 14.17 31.63
CA ILE A 166 -0.29 14.47 31.18
C ILE A 166 -1.12 15.07 32.33
N SER A 167 -0.92 14.58 33.55
CA SER A 167 -1.62 15.08 34.73
C SER A 167 -1.15 16.49 35.15
N GLN A 168 0.14 16.78 35.04
CA GLN A 168 0.72 18.10 35.36
C GLN A 168 0.36 19.19 34.34
N ALA A 169 0.17 18.83 33.06
CA ALA A 169 -0.30 19.75 32.03
C ALA A 169 -1.75 20.25 32.24
N ARG A 170 -2.51 19.64 33.16
CA ARG A 170 -3.90 19.98 33.51
C ARG A 170 -4.00 20.99 34.68
N LEU A 171 -2.89 21.28 35.38
CA LEU A 171 -2.82 22.19 36.55
C LEU A 171 -2.20 23.56 36.23
N ARG A 172 -1.95 23.86 34.95
CA ARG A 172 -1.54 25.17 34.44
C ARG A 172 -2.59 25.67 33.47
#